data_AF-A0A6L8XU54-F1
#
_entry.id   AF-A0A6L8XU54-F1
#
_cell.length_a   1.000
_cell.length_b   1.000
_cell.length_c   1.000
_cell.angle_alpha   90.00
_cell.angle_beta   90.00
_cell.angle_gamma   90.00
#
_symmetry.space_group_name_H-M   'P 1'
#
loop_
_entity.id
_entity.type
_entity.pdbx_description
1 polymer ?
#
loop_
_entity_poly.entity_id
_entity_poly.type
_entity_poly.pdbx_seq_one_letter_code
_entity_poly.pdbx_strand_id
1 'polypeptide(L)' 'MLGIAASNSIVAIQLKKAINQKGLKQASVATKAGYSAQELNDMLNGRRIMRAADIASIINVMGEFGIDANYLFGIEKGA' A
#
# COMPACT_ATOMS: atom_id res chain seq x y z
N MET A 1 7.44 13.35 -17.01
CA MET A 1 6.45 12.46 -16.36
C MET A 1 7.20 11.56 -15.38
N LEU A 2 6.69 11.35 -14.17
CA LEU A 2 7.22 10.33 -13.27
C LEU A 2 6.87 8.94 -13.81
N GLY A 3 7.82 8.00 -13.75
CA GLY A 3 7.55 6.60 -14.06
C GLY A 3 6.65 5.95 -13.01
N ILE A 4 5.97 4.85 -13.34
CA ILE A 4 4.99 4.18 -12.45
C ILE A 4 5.61 3.86 -11.08
N ALA A 5 6.83 3.33 -11.06
CA ALA A 5 7.55 3.03 -9.82
C ALA A 5 7.77 4.27 -8.96
N ALA A 6 8.11 5.42 -9.57
CA ALA A 6 8.29 6.67 -8.85
C ALA A 6 6.95 7.20 -8.32
N SER A 7 5.88 7.11 -9.11
CA SER A 7 4.52 7.53 -8.72
C SER A 7 3.97 6.73 -7.54
N ASN A 8 4.26 5.42 -7.46
CA ASN A 8 3.81 4.56 -6.37
C ASN A 8 4.74 4.57 -5.15
N SER A 9 5.94 5.16 -5.27
CA SER A 9 7.10 4.85 -4.42
C SER A 9 6.82 4.95 -2.92
N ILE A 10 6.29 6.07 -2.43
CA ILE A 10 6.08 6.29 -0.99
C ILE A 10 5.08 5.29 -0.40
N VAL A 11 3.92 5.12 -1.04
CA VAL A 11 2.86 4.20 -0.58
C VAL A 11 3.34 2.75 -0.66
N ALA A 12 4.04 2.38 -1.74
CA ALA A 12 4.55 1.03 -1.91
C ALA A 12 5.61 0.67 -0.86
N ILE A 13 6.53 1.58 -0.55
CA ILE A 13 7.57 1.39 0.48
C ILE A 13 6.92 1.24 1.86
N GLN A 14 6.03 2.15 2.23
CA GLN A 14 5.40 2.14 3.55
C GLN A 14 4.47 0.93 3.72
N LEU A 15 3.74 0.53 2.68
CA LEU A 15 2.89 -0.66 2.72
C LEU A 15 3.74 -1.94 2.91
N LYS A 16 4.83 -2.11 2.16
CA LYS A 16 5.75 -3.25 2.34
C LYS A 16 6.30 -3.29 3.78
N LYS A 17 6.70 -2.13 4.31
CA LYS A 17 7.18 -2.01 5.69
C LYS A 17 6.10 -2.41 6.70
N ALA A 18 4.88 -1.90 6.57
CA ALA A 18 3.77 -2.23 7.45
C ALA A 18 3.40 -3.71 7.40
N ILE A 19 3.33 -4.30 6.20
CA ILE A 19 3.07 -5.74 6.01
C ILE A 19 4.09 -6.58 6.79
N ASN A 20 5.39 -6.26 6.65
CA ASN A 20 6.45 -6.97 7.35
C ASN A 20 6.38 -6.78 8.87
N GLN A 21 6.22 -5.54 9.34
CA GLN A 21 6.17 -5.22 10.78
C GLN A 21 4.97 -5.86 11.49
N LYS A 22 3.85 -6.01 10.79
CA LYS A 22 2.63 -6.63 11.33
C LYS A 22 2.57 -8.14 11.08
N GLY A 23 3.59 -8.73 10.47
CA GLY A 23 3.63 -10.18 10.16
C GLY A 23 2.54 -10.63 9.17
N LEU A 24 2.08 -9.73 8.30
CA LEU A 24 0.99 -10.01 7.37
C LEU A 24 1.51 -10.68 6.10
N LYS A 25 0.70 -11.57 5.52
CA LYS A 25 0.95 -12.08 4.16
C LYS A 25 0.42 -11.06 3.15
N GLN A 26 1.26 -10.60 2.22
CA GLN A 26 0.85 -9.69 1.14
C GLN A 26 -0.37 -10.21 0.37
N ALA A 27 -0.43 -11.52 0.10
CA ALA A 27 -1.59 -12.14 -0.57
C ALA A 27 -2.89 -11.99 0.23
N SER A 28 -2.84 -12.07 1.56
CA SER A 28 -4.02 -11.86 2.41
C SER A 28 -4.50 -10.42 2.39
N VAL A 29 -3.56 -9.45 2.42
CA VAL A 29 -3.88 -8.03 2.27
C VAL A 29 -4.50 -7.75 0.90
N ALA A 30 -3.96 -8.35 -0.17
CA ALA A 30 -4.51 -8.23 -1.51
C ALA A 30 -5.95 -8.72 -1.57
N THR A 31 -6.23 -9.94 -1.11
CA THR A 31 -7.58 -10.52 -1.12
C THR A 31 -8.57 -9.67 -0.33
N LYS A 32 -8.19 -9.22 0.88
CA LYS A 32 -9.04 -8.33 1.68
C LYS A 32 -9.33 -7.00 0.99
N ALA A 33 -8.37 -6.47 0.23
CA ALA A 33 -8.50 -5.21 -0.49
C ALA A 33 -9.17 -5.36 -1.87
N GLY A 34 -9.61 -6.57 -2.24
CA GLY A 34 -10.31 -6.85 -3.50
C GLY A 34 -9.39 -7.10 -4.70
N TYR A 35 -8.12 -7.46 -4.47
CA TYR A 35 -7.15 -7.76 -5.52
C TYR A 35 -6.70 -9.22 -5.50
N SER A 36 -6.21 -9.68 -6.65
CA SER A 36 -5.29 -10.82 -6.66
C SER A 36 -3.94 -10.47 -6.03
N ALA A 37 -3.23 -11.49 -5.54
CA ALA A 37 -1.87 -11.31 -5.02
C ALA A 37 -0.91 -10.72 -6.07
N GLN A 38 -1.11 -11.07 -7.34
CA GLN A 38 -0.31 -10.57 -8.46
C GLN A 38 -0.56 -9.08 -8.71
N GLU A 39 -1.81 -8.62 -8.70
CA GLU A 39 -2.12 -7.20 -8.92
C GLU A 39 -1.52 -6.31 -7.84
N LEU A 40 -1.61 -6.71 -6.56
CA LEU A 40 -0.95 -5.97 -5.49
C LEU A 40 0.58 -5.99 -5.67
N ASN A 41 1.15 -7.13 -6.07
CA ASN A 41 2.57 -7.24 -6.36
C ASN A 41 3.02 -6.32 -7.51
N ASP A 42 2.20 -6.18 -8.56
CA ASP A 42 2.47 -5.32 -9.70
C ASP A 42 2.42 -3.84 -9.30
N MET A 43 1.46 -3.44 -8.45
CA MET A 43 1.40 -2.09 -7.90
C MET A 43 2.61 -1.78 -7.02
N LEU A 44 2.96 -2.71 -6.13
CA LEU A 44 4.07 -2.57 -5.19
C LEU A 44 5.46 -2.53 -5.85
N ASN A 45 5.58 -3.01 -7.08
CA ASN A 45 6.84 -3.03 -7.83
C ASN A 45 6.80 -2.15 -9.09
N GLY A 46 5.81 -1.24 -9.19
CA GLY A 46 5.76 -0.23 -10.24
C GLY A 46 5.47 -0.76 -11.64
N ARG A 47 4.85 -1.94 -11.76
CA ARG A 47 4.35 -2.50 -13.03
C ARG A 47 2.91 -2.10 -13.32
N ARG A 48 2.18 -1.64 -12.30
CA ARG A 48 0.82 -1.08 -12.40
C ARG A 48 0.71 0.18 -11.55
N ILE A 49 0.08 1.24 -12.07
CA ILE A 49 -0.17 2.47 -11.30
C ILE A 49 -1.18 2.19 -10.19
N MET A 50 -0.91 2.68 -8.98
CA MET A 50 -1.87 2.63 -7.88
C MET A 50 -2.80 3.84 -8.00
N ARG A 51 -4.09 3.59 -8.27
CA ARG A 51 -5.10 4.65 -8.38
C ARG A 51 -5.56 5.07 -7.00
N ALA A 52 -6.23 6.22 -6.90
CA ALA A 52 -6.78 6.71 -5.64
C ALA A 52 -7.73 5.70 -4.98
N ALA A 53 -8.58 5.03 -5.77
CA ALA A 53 -9.43 3.94 -5.29
C ALA A 53 -8.61 2.76 -4.76
N ASP A 54 -7.47 2.45 -5.39
CA ASP A 54 -6.63 1.35 -4.94
C ASP A 54 -6.03 1.64 -3.55
N ILE A 55 -5.55 2.88 -3.37
CA ILE A 55 -5.01 3.40 -2.11
C ILE A 55 -6.09 3.39 -1.03
N ALA A 56 -7.32 3.81 -1.34
CA ALA A 56 -8.43 3.83 -0.38
C ALA A 56 -8.76 2.43 0.14
N SER A 57 -8.84 1.42 -0.74
CA SER A 57 -9.05 0.03 -0.32
C SER A 57 -7.91 -0.49 0.55
N ILE A 58 -6.67 -0.15 0.22
CA ILE A 58 -5.50 -0.51 1.04
C ILE A 58 -5.58 0.15 2.41
N ILE A 59 -5.90 1.44 2.50
CA ILE A 59 -6.06 2.14 3.78
C ILE A 59 -7.13 1.47 4.64
N ASN A 60 -8.29 1.13 4.06
CA ASN A 60 -9.37 0.48 4.81
C ASN A 60 -8.92 -0.84 5.43
N VAL A 61 -8.24 -1.69 4.67
CA VAL A 61 -7.73 -2.98 5.16
C VAL A 61 -6.62 -2.79 6.19
N MET A 62 -5.68 -1.88 5.91
CA MET A 62 -4.53 -1.64 6.77
C MET A 62 -4.92 -0.93 8.08
N GLY A 63 -6.06 -0.24 8.09
CA GLY A 63 -6.68 0.36 9.27
C GLY A 63 -7.03 -0.67 10.36
N GLU A 64 -7.41 -1.90 9.99
CA GLU A 64 -7.60 -3.02 10.93
C GLU A 64 -6.33 -3.33 11.75
N PHE A 65 -5.16 -2.91 11.25
CA PHE A 65 -3.86 -3.13 11.87
C PHE A 65 -3.24 -1.85 12.45
N GLY A 66 -4.01 -0.77 12.54
CA GLY A 66 -3.59 0.52 13.08
C GLY A 66 -2.66 1.31 12.15
N ILE A 67 -2.76 1.10 10.83
CA ILE A 67 -2.01 1.85 9.82
C ILE A 67 -2.98 2.80 9.13
N ASP A 68 -2.70 4.10 9.23
CA ASP A 68 -3.52 5.16 8.62
C ASP A 68 -2.90 5.70 7.33
N ALA A 69 -3.62 6.63 6.68
CA ALA A 69 -3.15 7.29 5.46
C ALA A 69 -1.84 8.05 5.69
N ASN A 70 -1.68 8.72 6.83
CA ASN A 70 -0.47 9.50 7.13
C ASN A 70 0.77 8.61 7.13
N TYR A 71 0.69 7.44 7.76
CA TYR A 71 1.75 6.45 7.72
C TYR A 71 2.08 6.03 6.29
N LEU A 72 1.07 5.68 5.48
CA LEU A 72 1.28 5.23 4.10
C LEU A 72 1.87 6.32 3.20
N PHE A 73 1.51 7.58 3.44
CA PHE A 73 2.07 8.73 2.72
C PHE A 73 3.37 9.27 3.33
N GLY A 74 3.88 8.64 4.40
CA GLY A 74 5.11 9.09 5.08
C GLY A 74 5.00 10.48 5.71
N ILE A 75 3.78 10.90 6.06
CA ILE A 75 3.51 12.17 6.73
C ILE A 75 3.68 11.94 8.22
N GLU A 76 4.70 12.55 8.82
CA GLU A 76 4.79 12.62 10.28
C GLU A 76 3.62 13.47 10.79
N LYS A 77 2.91 12.98 11.82
CA LYS A 77 1.93 13.83 12.52
C LYS A 77 2.73 15.01 13.09
N GLY A 78 2.42 16.21 12.62
CA GLY A 78 2.95 17.43 13.22
C GLY A 78 2.69 17.38 14.73
N ALA A 79 3.74 17.67 15.50
CA ALA A 79 3.73 17.68 16.96
C ALA A 79 2.62 18.58 17.51
#